data_AF-A0A5C0DXW3-F1
#
_entry.id   AF-A0A5C0DXW3-F1
#
_cell.length_a   1.000
_cell.length_b   1.000
_cell.length_c   1.000
_cell.angle_alpha   90.00
_cell.angle_beta   90.00
_cell.angle_gamma   90.00
#
_symmetry.space_group_name_H-M   'P 1'
#
loop_
_entity.id
_entity.type
_entity.pdbx_description
1 polymer ?
#
loop_
_entity_poly.entity_id
_entity_poly.type
_entity_poly.pdbx_seq_one_letter_code
_entity_poly.pdbx_strand_id
1 'polypeptide(L)'
;MLEFRMNFKQVMKMTQSTPQRVVRRGRVFPEIQWTDEQKAEDRARRQAFSARCWVIFERLKPEILDKYYGWYIAIEPDSGDYFIDQDQEVASKIAREKYPHVIDHIYGINETGVSGRI
;
A
#
# COMPACT_ATOMS: atom_id res chain seq x y z
N MET A 1 33.61 44.41 57.95
CA MET A 1 34.55 43.26 57.91
C MET A 1 33.69 42.01 57.90
N LEU A 2 33.35 41.47 56.73
CA LEU A 2 34.14 40.52 55.96
C LEU A 2 34.60 39.34 56.84
N GLU A 3 33.92 38.20 56.69
CA GLU A 3 34.59 36.92 56.47
C GLU A 3 33.73 36.04 55.57
N PHE A 4 34.44 35.40 54.66
CA PHE A 4 34.01 34.77 53.43
C PHE A 4 34.39 33.29 53.53
N ARG A 5 33.65 32.45 52.77
CA ARG A 5 33.84 31.00 52.51
C ARG A 5 33.01 30.10 53.44
N MET A 6 32.24 29.13 52.93
CA MET A 6 32.69 28.12 51.97
C MET A 6 31.51 27.52 51.16
N ASN A 7 31.58 27.72 49.83
CA ASN A 7 31.45 26.72 48.78
C ASN A 7 30.52 25.50 49.03
N PHE A 8 29.36 25.46 48.37
CA PHE A 8 28.77 24.19 47.93
C PHE A 8 28.30 24.32 46.48
N LYS A 9 29.16 23.88 45.58
CA LYS A 9 28.77 23.46 44.23
C LYS A 9 27.71 22.38 44.37
N GLN A 10 26.44 22.73 44.29
CA GLN A 10 25.40 21.77 43.94
C GLN A 10 24.79 22.23 42.63
N VAL A 11 25.39 21.72 41.57
CA VAL A 11 24.83 21.69 40.22
C VAL A 11 23.44 21.04 40.31
N MET A 12 22.37 21.83 40.36
CA MET A 12 21.04 21.33 40.03
C MET A 12 21.00 21.15 38.51
N LYS A 13 21.52 20.02 38.05
CA LYS A 13 21.19 19.47 36.74
C LYS A 13 19.69 19.19 36.75
N MET A 14 18.89 20.11 36.21
CA MET A 14 17.53 19.79 35.77
C MET A 14 17.65 18.77 34.63
N THR A 15 17.70 17.49 34.96
CA THR A 15 17.39 16.45 33.99
C THR A 15 15.89 16.45 33.81
N GLN A 16 15.39 17.28 32.89
CA GLN A 16 14.04 17.10 32.36
C GLN A 16 14.04 15.77 31.62
N SER A 17 13.62 14.70 32.31
CA SER A 17 13.28 13.45 31.66
C SER A 17 12.10 13.75 30.74
N THR A 18 12.35 13.85 29.44
CA THR A 18 11.29 13.92 28.44
C THR A 18 10.40 12.69 28.67
N PRO A 19 9.08 12.83 28.89
CA PRO A 19 8.23 11.66 29.07
C PRO A 19 8.38 10.80 27.82
N GLN A 20 8.85 9.57 28.01
CA GLN A 20 8.97 8.59 26.94
C GLN A 20 7.58 8.46 26.31
N ARG A 21 7.43 8.92 25.06
CA ARG A 21 6.17 8.85 24.33
C ARG A 21 5.83 7.39 24.12
N VAL A 22 5.01 6.82 24.99
CA VAL A 22 4.44 5.49 24.81
C VAL A 22 3.56 5.57 23.57
N VAL A 23 4.07 5.07 22.45
CA VAL A 23 3.27 4.95 21.22
C VAL A 23 2.16 3.96 21.54
N ARG A 24 0.94 4.46 21.77
CA ARG A 24 -0.24 3.63 21.95
C ARG A 24 -0.54 2.95 20.61
N ARG A 25 0.12 1.82 20.34
CA ARG A 25 -0.17 0.92 19.22
C ARG A 25 -1.41 0.09 19.53
N GLY A 26 -2.51 0.76 19.90
CA GLY A 26 -3.80 0.08 19.98
C GLY A 26 -4.20 -0.41 18.60
N ARG A 27 -4.60 -1.68 18.48
CA ARG A 27 -5.25 -2.16 17.25
C ARG A 27 -6.51 -1.31 17.04
N VAL A 28 -6.69 -0.79 15.82
CA VAL A 28 -7.83 0.10 15.49
C VAL A 28 -9.17 -0.61 15.67
N PHE A 29 -9.20 -1.93 15.45
CA PHE A 29 -10.37 -2.80 15.66
C PHE A 29 -9.96 -4.09 16.39
N PRO A 30 -9.88 -4.08 17.73
CA PRO A 30 -9.46 -5.24 18.51
C PRO A 30 -10.39 -6.45 18.38
N GLU A 31 -11.66 -6.23 18.02
CA GLU A 31 -12.69 -7.26 17.83
C GLU A 31 -12.49 -8.06 16.53
N ILE A 32 -11.89 -7.46 15.50
CA ILE A 32 -11.65 -8.13 14.22
C ILE A 32 -10.29 -8.81 14.30
N GLN A 33 -10.31 -10.09 14.65
CA GLN A 33 -9.14 -10.95 14.73
C GLN A 33 -9.27 -12.07 13.71
N TRP A 34 -8.56 -11.98 12.60
CA TRP A 34 -8.50 -13.08 11.64
C TRP A 34 -7.63 -14.21 12.17
N THR A 35 -8.13 -15.44 12.05
CA THR A 35 -7.32 -16.64 12.26
C THR A 35 -6.27 -16.76 11.15
N ASP A 36 -5.29 -17.64 11.34
CA ASP A 36 -4.26 -17.84 10.32
C ASP A 36 -4.83 -18.54 9.07
N GLU A 37 -5.84 -19.39 9.23
CA GLU A 37 -6.59 -20.00 8.14
C GLU A 37 -7.31 -18.94 7.30
N GLN A 38 -7.99 -17.99 7.94
CA GLN A 38 -8.70 -16.91 7.24
C GLN A 38 -7.73 -16.01 6.46
N LYS A 39 -6.56 -15.71 7.03
CA LYS A 39 -5.51 -14.97 6.31
C LYS A 39 -4.96 -15.74 5.12
N ALA A 40 -4.79 -17.05 5.27
CA ALA A 40 -4.30 -17.92 4.21
C ALA A 40 -5.32 -18.00 3.05
N GLU A 41 -6.60 -18.17 3.39
CA GLU A 41 -7.69 -18.18 2.41
C GLU A 41 -7.81 -16.85 1.66
N ASP A 42 -7.77 -15.72 2.37
CA ASP A 42 -7.80 -14.38 1.75
C ASP A 42 -6.59 -14.15 0.83
N ARG A 43 -5.39 -14.58 1.25
CA ARG A 43 -4.18 -14.52 0.42
C ARG A 43 -4.32 -15.37 -0.83
N ALA A 44 -4.78 -16.62 -0.69
CA ALA A 44 -4.98 -17.54 -1.81
C ALA A 44 -6.00 -16.97 -2.80
N ARG A 45 -7.11 -16.39 -2.30
CA ARG A 45 -8.12 -15.71 -3.12
C ARG A 45 -7.53 -14.55 -3.90
N ARG A 46 -6.77 -13.66 -3.25
CA ARG A 46 -6.12 -12.51 -3.93
C ARG A 46 -5.09 -12.96 -4.96
N GLN A 47 -4.31 -13.99 -4.66
CA GLN A 47 -3.33 -14.56 -5.59
C GLN A 47 -4.01 -15.19 -6.81
N ALA A 48 -5.07 -15.98 -6.61
CA ALA A 48 -5.83 -16.57 -7.69
C ALA A 48 -6.45 -15.51 -8.60
N PHE A 49 -7.04 -14.46 -8.02
CA PHE A 49 -7.55 -13.32 -8.76
C PHE A 49 -6.44 -12.61 -9.56
N SER A 50 -5.32 -12.27 -8.92
CA SER A 50 -4.19 -11.60 -9.58
C SER A 50 -3.58 -12.44 -10.71
N ALA A 51 -3.53 -13.76 -10.53
CA ALA A 51 -3.04 -14.67 -11.56
C ALA A 51 -3.90 -14.65 -12.84
N ARG A 52 -5.23 -14.52 -12.70
CA ARG A 52 -6.12 -14.40 -13.87
C ARG A 52 -5.86 -13.10 -14.64
N CYS A 53 -5.74 -11.97 -13.94
CA CYS A 53 -5.39 -10.69 -14.56
C CYS A 53 -4.00 -10.73 -15.21
N TRP A 54 -3.05 -11.43 -14.59
CA TRP A 54 -1.68 -11.53 -15.09
C TRP A 54 -1.61 -12.19 -16.47
N VAL A 55 -2.35 -13.29 -16.67
CA VAL A 55 -2.40 -13.98 -17.97
C VAL A 55 -2.91 -13.08 -19.09
N ILE A 56 -3.86 -12.20 -18.79
CA ILE A 56 -4.37 -11.20 -19.76
C ILE A 56 -3.28 -10.16 -20.02
N PHE A 57 -2.69 -9.61 -18.96
CA PHE A 57 -1.63 -8.62 -19.09
C PHE A 57 -0.45 -9.12 -19.92
N GLU A 58 0.02 -10.36 -19.70
CA GLU A 58 1.14 -10.95 -20.45
C GLU A 58 0.91 -10.99 -21.95
N ARG A 59 -0.34 -11.20 -22.39
CA ARG A 59 -0.71 -11.16 -23.81
C ARG A 59 -0.65 -9.75 -24.37
N LEU A 60 -0.99 -8.75 -23.57
CA LEU A 60 -1.00 -7.33 -23.96
C LEU A 60 0.40 -6.70 -23.96
N LYS A 61 1.34 -7.22 -23.15
CA LYS A 61 2.70 -6.66 -22.98
C LYS A 61 3.36 -6.19 -24.28
N PRO A 62 3.43 -7.00 -25.36
CA PRO A 62 4.13 -6.60 -26.58
C PRO A 62 3.53 -5.37 -27.26
N GLU A 63 2.26 -5.09 -27.03
CA GLU A 63 1.53 -4.01 -27.71
C GLU A 63 1.50 -2.70 -26.92
N ILE A 64 1.65 -2.78 -25.60
CA ILE A 64 1.40 -1.66 -24.67
C ILE A 64 2.67 -1.09 -24.03
N LEU A 65 3.75 -1.88 -23.88
CA LEU A 65 4.94 -1.44 -23.14
C LEU A 65 5.59 -0.19 -23.76
N ASP A 66 5.70 -0.14 -25.09
CA ASP A 66 6.35 0.97 -25.79
C ASP A 66 5.46 2.22 -25.89
N LYS A 67 4.14 2.06 -25.73
CA LYS A 67 3.14 3.14 -25.99
C LYS A 67 2.66 3.82 -24.73
N TYR A 68 2.59 3.09 -23.63
CA TYR A 68 1.90 3.51 -22.41
C TYR A 68 2.82 3.49 -21.19
N TYR A 69 4.12 3.73 -21.40
CA TYR A 69 5.06 3.85 -20.29
C TYR A 69 4.62 4.92 -19.28
N GLY A 70 4.55 4.55 -18.00
CA GLY A 70 4.12 5.44 -16.91
C GLY A 70 2.60 5.57 -16.77
N TRP A 71 1.81 4.85 -17.56
CA TRP A 71 0.34 4.83 -17.47
C TRP A 71 -0.12 3.63 -16.65
N TYR A 72 -1.42 3.55 -16.42
CA TYR A 72 -2.07 2.49 -15.66
C TYR A 72 -3.02 1.70 -16.56
N ILE A 73 -3.11 0.40 -16.31
CA ILE A 73 -4.07 -0.49 -16.95
C ILE A 73 -4.92 -1.18 -15.88
N ALA A 74 -6.24 -0.97 -15.92
CA ALA A 74 -7.22 -1.72 -15.15
C ALA A 74 -7.69 -2.92 -15.97
N ILE A 75 -7.62 -4.12 -15.41
CA ILE A 75 -8.00 -5.38 -16.07
C ILE A 75 -9.13 -6.03 -15.28
N GLU A 76 -10.19 -6.39 -15.99
CA GLU A 76 -11.26 -7.24 -15.48
C GLU A 76 -10.96 -8.71 -15.86
N PRO A 77 -10.76 -9.62 -14.88
CA PRO A 77 -10.24 -10.96 -15.14
C PRO A 77 -11.18 -11.91 -15.88
N ASP A 78 -12.49 -11.74 -15.78
CA ASP A 78 -13.47 -12.73 -16.25
C ASP A 78 -13.89 -12.48 -17.71
N SER A 79 -14.01 -11.22 -18.12
CA SER A 79 -14.26 -10.78 -19.51
C SER A 79 -12.98 -10.61 -20.32
N GLY A 80 -11.87 -10.24 -19.66
CA GLY A 80 -10.63 -9.85 -20.32
C GLY A 80 -10.61 -8.40 -20.83
N ASP A 81 -11.66 -7.61 -20.55
CA ASP A 81 -11.66 -6.19 -20.84
C ASP A 81 -10.57 -5.46 -20.03
N TYR A 82 -10.03 -4.42 -20.66
CA TYR A 82 -9.01 -3.59 -20.06
C TYR A 82 -9.18 -2.11 -20.43
N PHE A 83 -8.72 -1.24 -19.53
CA PHE A 83 -8.82 0.20 -19.67
C PHE A 83 -7.47 0.82 -19.31
N ILE A 84 -6.93 1.65 -20.20
CA ILE A 84 -5.63 2.29 -20.04
C ILE A 84 -5.82 3.79 -19.90
N ASP A 85 -5.23 4.38 -18.87
CA ASP A 85 -5.23 5.83 -18.65
C ASP A 85 -3.94 6.28 -17.94
N GLN A 86 -3.57 7.55 -18.10
CA GLN A 86 -2.44 8.14 -17.37
C GLN A 86 -2.73 8.26 -15.87
N ASP A 87 -4.01 8.39 -15.51
CA ASP A 87 -4.49 8.44 -14.14
C ASP A 87 -5.10 7.09 -13.73
N GLN A 88 -4.55 6.51 -12.67
CA GLN A 88 -5.02 5.25 -12.08
C GLN A 88 -6.51 5.29 -11.74
N GLU A 89 -7.00 6.40 -11.17
CA GLU A 89 -8.38 6.53 -10.71
C GLU A 89 -9.35 6.59 -11.90
N VAL A 90 -8.90 7.17 -13.03
CA VAL A 90 -9.70 7.22 -14.26
C VAL A 90 -9.83 5.83 -14.87
N ALA A 91 -8.73 5.08 -15.01
CA ALA A 91 -8.77 3.69 -15.50
C ALA A 91 -9.68 2.80 -14.64
N SER A 92 -9.55 2.90 -13.30
CA SER A 92 -10.40 2.21 -12.33
C SER A 92 -11.87 2.58 -12.46
N LYS A 93 -12.17 3.87 -12.56
CA LYS A 93 -13.53 4.37 -12.67
C LYS A 93 -14.22 3.85 -13.94
N ILE A 94 -13.54 3.86 -15.09
CA ILE A 94 -14.11 3.32 -16.34
C ILE A 94 -14.40 1.83 -16.19
N ALA A 95 -13.48 1.06 -15.61
CA ALA A 95 -13.69 -0.36 -15.34
C ALA A 95 -14.91 -0.59 -14.43
N ARG A 96 -15.03 0.20 -13.35
CA ARG A 96 -16.13 0.11 -12.39
C ARG A 96 -17.47 0.52 -12.96
N GLU A 97 -17.52 1.54 -13.82
CA GLU A 97 -18.75 1.98 -14.48
C GLU A 97 -19.31 0.87 -15.39
N LYS A 98 -18.43 0.14 -16.09
CA LYS A 98 -18.83 -1.01 -16.92
C LYS A 98 -19.14 -2.25 -16.09
N TYR A 99 -18.36 -2.48 -15.03
CA TYR A 99 -18.43 -3.67 -14.17
C TYR A 99 -18.61 -3.28 -12.69
N PRO A 100 -19.81 -2.80 -12.28
CA PRO A 100 -20.03 -2.23 -10.94
C PRO A 100 -19.83 -3.21 -9.78
N HIS A 101 -19.95 -4.51 -10.05
CA HIS A 101 -19.85 -5.57 -9.05
C HIS A 101 -18.52 -6.33 -9.07
N VAL A 102 -17.60 -5.95 -9.95
CA VAL A 102 -16.31 -6.62 -10.10
C VAL A 102 -15.22 -5.72 -9.54
N ILE A 103 -14.24 -6.34 -8.89
CA ILE A 103 -13.00 -5.68 -8.50
C ILE A 103 -12.07 -5.83 -9.70
N ASP A 104 -11.59 -4.72 -10.24
CA ASP A 104 -10.55 -4.67 -11.26
C ASP A 104 -9.16 -4.78 -10.60
N HIS A 105 -8.20 -5.34 -11.34
CA HIS A 105 -6.79 -5.33 -10.94
C HIS A 105 -6.05 -4.28 -11.75
N ILE A 106 -5.34 -3.38 -11.07
CA ILE A 106 -4.58 -2.31 -11.72
C ILE A 106 -3.10 -2.65 -11.73
N TYR A 107 -2.48 -2.49 -12.89
CA TYR A 107 -1.03 -2.52 -13.06
C TYR A 107 -0.53 -1.15 -13.53
N GLY A 108 0.62 -0.73 -13.02
CA GLY A 108 1.36 0.43 -13.56
C GLY A 108 2.35 -0.04 -14.62
N ILE A 109 2.28 0.50 -15.83
CA ILE A 109 3.09 0.08 -16.98
C ILE A 109 4.49 0.69 -16.88
N ASN A 110 5.53 -0.14 -16.94
CA ASN A 110 6.93 0.29 -16.87
C ASN A 110 7.79 -0.39 -17.95
N GLU A 111 9.02 0.07 -18.14
CA GLU A 111 9.96 -0.41 -19.18
C GLU A 111 10.19 -1.93 -19.13
N THR A 112 10.11 -2.54 -17.95
CA THR A 112 10.38 -3.98 -17.76
C THR A 112 9.11 -4.85 -17.76
N GLY A 113 7.92 -4.24 -17.81
CA GLY A 113 6.66 -4.91 -17.51
C GLY A 113 5.73 -3.99 -16.72
N VAL A 114 5.57 -4.27 -15.42
CA VAL A 114 4.65 -3.51 -14.54
C VAL A 114 5.07 -3.46 -13.07
N SER A 115 4.48 -2.51 -12.34
CA SER A 115 4.27 -2.53 -10.89
C SER A 115 2.87 -3.06 -10.53
N GLY A 116 2.63 -3.43 -9.25
CA GLY A 116 1.30 -3.90 -8.79
C GLY A 116 1.10 -5.41 -8.78
N ARG A 117 2.19 -6.20 -8.66
CA ARG A 117 2.11 -7.64 -8.38
C ARG A 117 1.99 -7.90 -6.88
N ILE A 118 1.18 -8.90 -6.51
CA ILE A 118 0.90 -9.35 -5.12
C ILE A 118 1.80 -10.54 -4.76
#